data_AF-A0A433C8P0-F1
#
_entry.id   AF-A0A433C8P0-F1
#
_cell.length_a   1.000
_cell.length_b   1.000
_cell.length_c   1.000
_cell.angle_alpha   90.00
_cell.angle_beta   90.00
_cell.angle_gamma   90.00
#
_symmetry.space_group_name_H-M   'P 1'
#
loop_
_entity.id
_entity.type
_entity.pdbx_description
1 polymer ?
#
loop_
_entity_poly.entity_id
_entity_poly.type
_entity_poly.pdbx_seq_one_letter_code
_entity_poly.pdbx_strand_id
1 'polypeptide(L)' 'MTTTATRWVISVGLALPMVLGGCSSLAPVNPWEKGDLAKPEMTFDGDPLEGRFVQHIYNSKENSSGGYGVGGGGCGCN' A
#
# COMPACT_ATOMS: atom_id res chain seq x y z
N MET A 1 10.00 -39.81 29.31
CA MET A 1 10.64 -38.83 28.40
C MET A 1 9.72 -38.33 27.29
N THR A 2 8.71 -39.10 26.84
CA THR A 2 7.77 -38.67 25.78
C THR A 2 6.70 -37.67 26.25
N THR A 3 6.27 -37.74 27.52
CA THR A 3 5.19 -36.90 28.06
C THR A 3 5.58 -35.42 28.24
N THR A 4 6.84 -35.12 28.49
CA THR A 4 7.34 -33.74 28.59
C THR A 4 7.40 -33.08 27.22
N ALA A 5 7.88 -33.80 26.20
CA ALA A 5 7.93 -33.30 24.82
C ALA A 5 6.53 -32.96 24.29
N THR A 6 5.53 -33.83 24.52
CA THR A 6 4.14 -33.56 24.13
C THR A 6 3.55 -32.34 24.84
N ARG A 7 3.86 -32.14 26.14
CA ARG A 7 3.43 -30.95 26.89
C ARG A 7 4.04 -29.67 26.33
N TRP A 8 5.33 -29.69 25.99
CA TRP A 8 6.02 -28.56 25.37
C TRP A 8 5.45 -28.20 23.99
N VAL A 9 5.18 -29.20 23.14
CA VAL A 9 4.56 -29.01 21.83
C VAL A 9 3.17 -28.38 21.94
N ILE A 10 2.35 -28.83 22.90
CA ILE A 10 1.02 -28.26 23.14
C ILE A 10 1.11 -26.81 23.63
N SER A 11 2.02 -26.52 24.56
CA SER A 11 2.22 -25.15 25.05
C SER A 11 2.73 -24.19 23.97
N VAL A 12 3.63 -24.65 23.09
CA VAL A 12 4.13 -23.83 21.97
C VAL A 12 3.04 -23.64 20.91
N GLY A 13 2.27 -24.69 20.60
CA GLY A 13 1.15 -24.61 19.67
C GLY A 13 0.06 -23.63 20.11
N LEU A 14 -0.22 -23.54 21.42
CA LEU A 14 -1.18 -22.58 21.97
C LEU A 14 -0.66 -21.14 21.99
N ALA A 15 0.65 -20.94 22.18
CA ALA A 15 1.26 -19.61 22.24
C ALA A 15 1.46 -18.96 20.85
N LEU A 16 1.63 -19.77 19.80
CA LEU A 16 1.89 -19.30 18.44
C LEU A 16 0.84 -18.32 17.85
N PRO A 17 -0.49 -18.56 17.95
CA PRO A 17 -1.48 -17.63 17.43
C PRO A 17 -1.54 -16.31 18.20
N MET A 18 -1.15 -16.28 19.49
CA MET A 18 -1.11 -15.04 20.28
C MET A 18 -0.04 -14.06 19.80
N VAL A 19 1.08 -14.56 19.26
CA VAL A 19 2.17 -13.70 18.73
C VAL A 19 1.89 -13.25 17.29
N LEU A 20 1.15 -14.05 16.51
CA LEU A 20 0.86 -13.77 15.11
C LEU A 20 -0.44 -12.94 14.89
N GLY A 21 -1.28 -12.79 15.92
CA GLY A 21 -2.59 -12.11 15.83
C GLY A 21 -2.57 -10.58 15.82
N GLY A 22 -1.43 -9.94 15.55
CA GLY A 22 -1.22 -8.51 15.83
C GLY A 22 -2.15 -7.50 15.12
N CYS A 23 -2.79 -7.88 14.01
CA CYS A 23 -3.58 -6.95 13.19
C CYS A 23 -5.08 -7.26 13.14
N SER A 24 -5.58 -8.23 13.92
CA SER A 24 -7.00 -8.64 13.84
C SER A 24 -7.96 -7.73 14.63
N SER A 25 -7.43 -6.86 15.50
CA SER A 25 -8.22 -5.96 16.36
C SER A 25 -8.34 -4.53 15.82
N LEU A 26 -7.79 -4.23 14.65
CA LEU A 26 -7.95 -2.90 14.06
C LEU A 26 -9.41 -2.68 13.68
N ALA A 27 -9.95 -1.52 14.07
CA ALA A 27 -11.27 -1.11 13.63
C ALA A 27 -11.30 -1.03 12.09
N PRO A 28 -12.37 -1.55 11.45
CA PRO A 28 -12.53 -1.38 10.01
C PRO A 28 -12.65 0.11 9.69
N VAL A 29 -11.80 0.59 8.78
CA VAL A 29 -11.84 1.98 8.28
C VAL A 29 -12.96 2.09 7.27
N ASN A 30 -13.80 3.11 7.42
CA ASN A 30 -14.90 3.36 6.51
C ASN A 30 -14.40 4.04 5.23
N PRO A 31 -15.05 3.79 4.07
CA PRO A 31 -14.60 4.35 2.79
C PRO A 31 -14.49 5.88 2.73
N TRP A 32 -15.32 6.60 3.49
CA TRP A 32 -15.34 8.07 3.52
C TRP A 32 -14.25 8.69 4.40
N GLU A 33 -13.63 7.91 5.31
CA GLU A 33 -12.53 8.38 6.15
C GLU A 33 -11.22 8.54 5.37
N LYS A 34 -11.21 8.11 4.10
CA LYS A 34 -10.07 8.28 3.19
C LYS A 34 -9.60 9.74 3.12
N GLY A 35 -10.51 10.72 3.13
CA GLY A 35 -10.15 12.13 3.01
C GLY A 35 -9.25 12.63 4.15
N ASP A 36 -9.43 12.07 5.35
CA ASP A 36 -8.66 12.46 6.54
C ASP A 36 -7.42 11.57 6.75
N LEU A 37 -7.50 10.29 6.37
CA LEU A 37 -6.40 9.33 6.57
C LEU A 37 -5.34 9.37 5.45
N ALA A 38 -5.72 9.69 4.22
CA ALA A 38 -4.80 9.74 3.08
C ALA A 38 -4.13 11.11 3.00
N LYS A 39 -3.05 11.29 3.77
CA LYS A 39 -2.31 12.55 3.77
C LYS A 39 -1.63 12.80 2.42
N PRO A 40 -1.48 14.07 1.99
CA PRO A 40 -0.80 14.40 0.74
C PRO A 40 0.62 13.83 0.65
N GLU A 41 1.35 13.75 1.76
CA GLU A 41 2.73 13.26 1.79
C GLU A 41 2.85 11.73 1.60
N MET A 42 1.72 11.01 1.60
CA MET A 42 1.67 9.57 1.31
C MET A 42 1.50 9.27 -0.19
N THR A 43 1.42 10.30 -1.03
CA THR A 43 1.40 10.12 -2.49
C THR A 43 2.72 9.53 -2.97
N PHE A 44 2.67 8.74 -4.06
CA PHE A 44 3.86 8.15 -4.67
C PHE A 44 4.76 9.21 -5.34
N ASP A 45 4.19 10.37 -5.64
CA ASP A 45 4.90 11.49 -6.21
C ASP A 45 5.57 12.30 -5.09
N GLY A 46 6.83 12.71 -5.30
CA GLY A 46 7.55 13.52 -4.33
C GLY A 46 7.13 14.99 -4.40
N ASP A 47 8.05 15.82 -4.87
CA ASP A 47 7.75 17.23 -5.15
C ASP A 47 6.81 17.34 -6.37
N PRO A 48 5.62 17.97 -6.25
CA PRO A 48 4.73 18.15 -7.39
C PRO A 48 5.39 18.90 -8.55
N LEU A 49 6.38 19.76 -8.30
CA LEU A 49 7.11 20.46 -9.34
C LEU A 49 7.98 19.49 -10.16
N GLU A 50 8.66 18.56 -9.49
CA GLU A 50 9.44 17.49 -10.13
C GLU A 50 8.53 16.62 -10.99
N GLY A 51 7.38 16.18 -10.47
CA GLY A 51 6.40 15.40 -11.21
C GLY A 51 5.93 16.09 -12.50
N ARG A 52 5.71 17.42 -12.46
CA ARG A 52 5.37 18.22 -13.66
C ARG A 52 6.49 18.23 -14.69
N PHE A 53 7.74 18.41 -14.27
CA PHE A 53 8.89 18.42 -15.18
C PHE A 53 9.10 17.06 -15.85
N VAL A 54 9.05 15.99 -15.06
CA VAL A 54 9.17 14.61 -15.55
C VAL A 54 8.08 14.32 -16.59
N GLN A 55 6.83 14.71 -16.29
CA GLN A 55 5.73 14.57 -17.23
C GLN A 55 5.91 15.35 -18.53
N HIS A 56 6.42 16.58 -18.45
CA HIS A 56 6.71 17.36 -19.65
C HIS A 56 7.77 16.69 -20.53
N ILE A 57 8.82 16.12 -19.92
CA ILE A 57 9.87 15.39 -20.63
C ILE A 57 9.31 14.15 -21.33
N TYR A 58 8.50 13.34 -20.64
CA TYR A 58 7.92 12.13 -21.22
C TYR A 58 6.97 12.45 -22.38
N ASN A 59 6.06 13.40 -22.20
CA ASN A 59 5.16 13.84 -23.28
C ASN A 59 5.96 14.31 -24.50
N SER A 60 7.06 15.04 -24.29
CA SER A 60 7.89 15.55 -25.39
C SER A 60 8.70 14.46 -26.09
N LYS A 61 9.11 13.41 -25.38
CA LYS A 61 9.89 12.29 -25.94
C LYS A 61 9.01 11.26 -26.64
N GLU A 62 7.82 11.03 -26.12
CA GLU A 62 6.94 9.95 -26.56
C GLU A 62 5.80 10.45 -27.45
N ASN A 63 5.66 11.78 -27.61
CA ASN A 63 4.51 12.42 -28.27
C ASN A 63 3.16 11.88 -27.75
N SER A 64 3.13 11.46 -26.49
CA SER A 64 1.97 10.91 -25.82
C SER A 64 1.34 11.99 -24.95
N SER A 65 0.01 11.99 -24.85
CA SER A 65 -0.72 12.86 -23.93
C SER A 65 -1.79 12.06 -23.18
N GLY A 66 -1.79 12.23 -21.86
CA GLY A 66 -2.63 11.44 -20.94
C GLY A 66 -2.05 10.05 -20.65
N GLY A 67 -2.19 9.59 -19.40
CA GLY A 67 -1.69 8.27 -18.96
C GLY A 67 -0.96 8.27 -17.62
N TYR A 68 -0.67 9.43 -17.05
CA TYR A 68 0.04 9.52 -15.77
C TYR A 68 -0.90 9.44 -14.56
N GLY A 69 -0.52 8.61 -13.58
CA GLY A 69 -1.24 8.43 -12.31
C GLY A 69 -2.32 7.33 -12.32
N VAL A 70 -2.99 7.16 -11.17
CA VAL A 70 -4.05 6.16 -10.92
C VAL A 70 -5.42 6.60 -11.48
N GLY A 71 -5.45 6.83 -12.78
CA GLY A 71 -6.64 7.25 -13.52
C GLY A 71 -6.37 7.39 -15.01
N GLY A 72 -5.33 6.71 -15.50
CA GLY A 72 -4.82 6.80 -16.86
C GLY A 72 -5.81 6.30 -17.90
N GLY A 73 -6.66 7.20 -18.38
CA GLY A 73 -7.34 7.08 -19.66
C GLY A 73 -6.72 8.08 -20.63
N GLY A 74 -5.60 7.73 -21.26
CA GLY A 74 -5.01 8.52 -22.34
C GLY A 74 -5.19 7.78 -23.66
N CYS A 75 -5.96 8.34 -24.59
CA CYS A 75 -6.02 7.85 -25.97
C CYS A 75 -4.77 8.27 -26.78
N GLY A 76 -3.85 9.07 -26.19
CA GLY A 76 -2.49 9.29 -26.69
C GLY A 76 -2.34 9.99 -28.05
N CYS A 77 -3.40 10.24 -28.81
CA CYS A 77 -3.34 10.91 -30.10
C CYS A 77 -3.54 12.41 -29.92
N ASN A 78 -2.60 13.22 -30.43
CA ASN A 78 -2.77 14.66 -30.61
C ASN A 78 -4.01 14.97 -31.47
#